data_AF-A0A0P9Q1L2-F1
#
_entry.id   AF-A0A0P9Q1L2-F1
#
_cell.length_a   1.000
_cell.length_b   1.000
_cell.length_c   1.000
_cell.angle_alpha   90.00
_cell.angle_beta   90.00
_cell.angle_gamma   90.00
#
_symmetry.space_group_name_H-M   'P 1'
#
loop_
_entity.id
_entity.type
_entity.pdbx_description
1 polymer ?
#
loop_
_entity_poly.entity_id
_entity_poly.type
_entity_poly.pdbx_seq_one_letter_code
_entity_poly.pdbx_strand_id
1 'polypeptide(L)'
;MLLRPIAKLPYLPAMGCLASKLVRGLRPQFLQKSRQILGQSGYQDCSDLQHDLVCNLAELLPSRILGDPLQAIFDFDDGKPVDWEASIYPEFVCLGQLEVPWRWINAKSPALGEWLKEARRKIELGQKIDLSAPLPPSVIRAYTQPDYLAAKQYTALCGLLNHDESVIALHGGDQQSKNKTHRLANRLAGRFSSIEEIEGKDLHSFIKKLAAAKTAQAGFLLALKFATKCFTGVTRTLTAGTKRGEVTNLRRTTKYPLVLQAANDYLADPSCSYLKAFFQALKNNSETSVYRRDLLYRFFNVLKIHVDGQASTLVEAGNLYQRSGRPISHRKLIGTTLLVKGLEYDHAVIFDADSLDAKDLYVAMTRGAKSLTIIGTGRHFPA
;
A
#
# COMPACT_ATOMS: atom_id res chain seq x y z
N MET A 1 -6.33 -18.29 12.41
CA MET A 1 -6.34 -19.24 13.54
C MET A 1 -6.36 -18.48 14.85
N LEU A 2 -7.20 -18.90 15.79
CA LEU A 2 -7.25 -18.35 17.15
C LEU A 2 -6.49 -19.28 18.10
N LEU A 3 -5.56 -18.76 18.90
CA LEU A 3 -4.74 -19.55 19.83
C LEU A 3 -4.73 -18.93 21.23
N ARG A 4 -4.43 -19.75 22.26
CA ARG A 4 -4.18 -19.31 23.64
C ARG A 4 -2.85 -19.88 24.16
N PRO A 5 -2.18 -19.24 25.12
CA PRO A 5 -0.98 -19.78 25.75
C PRO A 5 -1.21 -21.17 26.35
N ILE A 6 -0.22 -22.05 26.25
CA ILE A 6 -0.18 -23.32 26.97
C ILE A 6 0.09 -23.01 28.44
N ALA A 7 -0.70 -23.60 29.34
CA ALA A 7 -0.55 -23.35 30.76
C ALA A 7 0.81 -23.89 31.24
N LYS A 8 1.73 -22.99 31.60
CA LYS A 8 2.94 -23.35 32.35
C LYS A 8 2.57 -23.46 33.84
N LEU A 9 3.01 -24.54 34.50
CA LEU A 9 2.86 -24.71 35.96
C LEU A 9 3.36 -23.45 36.69
N PRO A 10 2.69 -22.98 37.76
CA PRO A 10 3.00 -21.71 38.38
C PRO A 10 4.42 -21.72 38.97
N TYR A 11 5.32 -20.92 38.41
CA TYR A 11 6.65 -20.66 38.98
C TYR A 11 6.56 -19.54 40.04
N LEU A 12 7.05 -19.91 41.23
CA LEU A 12 7.27 -19.23 42.53
C LEU A 12 7.01 -17.71 42.74
N PRO A 13 6.62 -17.30 43.98
CA PRO A 13 6.06 -15.97 44.31
C PRO A 13 7.00 -14.77 44.20
N ALA A 14 8.30 -14.96 43.97
CA ALA A 14 9.30 -13.89 44.07
C ALA A 14 9.31 -12.93 42.86
N MET A 15 8.90 -13.38 41.67
CA MET A 15 8.79 -12.56 40.45
C MET A 15 7.50 -11.72 40.41
N GLY A 16 6.49 -12.08 41.19
CA GLY A 16 5.22 -11.35 41.29
C GLY A 16 5.39 -9.91 41.81
N CYS A 17 6.41 -9.65 42.63
CA CYS A 17 6.61 -8.32 43.21
C CYS A 17 7.16 -7.29 42.19
N LEU A 18 8.00 -7.70 41.24
CA LEU A 18 8.54 -6.79 40.21
C LEU A 18 7.49 -6.52 39.10
N ALA A 19 6.78 -7.57 38.67
CA ALA A 19 5.66 -7.45 37.74
C ALA A 19 4.51 -6.59 38.32
N SER A 20 4.22 -6.71 39.62
CA SER A 20 3.23 -5.85 40.29
C SER A 20 3.60 -4.37 40.27
N LYS A 21 4.89 -4.02 40.26
CA LYS A 21 5.36 -2.63 40.19
C LYS A 21 5.21 -2.04 38.78
N LEU A 22 5.44 -2.85 37.73
CA LEU A 22 5.19 -2.44 36.34
C LEU A 22 3.69 -2.24 36.08
N VAL A 23 2.85 -3.16 36.59
CA VAL A 23 1.38 -3.08 36.46
C VAL A 23 0.78 -1.94 37.30
N ARG A 24 1.35 -1.61 38.48
CA ARG A 24 0.92 -0.45 39.29
C ARG A 24 1.19 0.91 38.65
N GLY A 25 2.07 0.99 37.65
CA GLY A 25 2.25 2.19 36.83
C GLY A 25 1.11 2.44 35.83
N LEU A 26 0.30 1.42 35.54
CA LEU A 26 -0.90 1.52 34.72
C LEU A 26 -2.10 1.81 35.64
N ARG A 27 -2.82 2.90 35.38
CA ARG A 27 -3.87 3.43 36.28
C ARG A 27 -4.90 2.34 36.67
N PRO A 28 -5.37 2.29 37.94
CA PRO A 28 -6.31 1.28 38.43
C PRO A 28 -7.64 1.15 37.68
N GLN A 29 -8.03 2.16 36.89
CA GLN A 29 -9.22 2.11 36.02
C GLN A 29 -9.11 1.10 34.88
N PHE A 30 -7.92 0.57 34.57
CA PHE A 30 -7.71 -0.49 33.57
C PHE A 30 -8.04 -1.90 34.07
N LEU A 31 -8.03 -2.15 35.38
CA LEU A 31 -8.03 -3.51 35.95
C LEU A 31 -9.43 -4.04 36.29
N GLN A 32 -10.48 -3.22 36.29
CA GLN A 32 -11.81 -3.65 36.75
C GLN A 32 -12.79 -4.07 35.63
N LYS A 33 -12.32 -4.22 34.38
CA LYS A 33 -13.15 -4.66 33.23
C LYS A 33 -12.40 -5.46 32.14
N SER A 34 -11.23 -6.04 32.42
CA SER A 34 -10.34 -6.60 31.40
C SER A 34 -10.68 -8.04 30.97
N ARG A 35 -11.76 -8.23 30.20
CA ARG A 35 -11.74 -9.23 29.10
C ARG A 35 -10.90 -8.66 27.97
N GLN A 36 -9.61 -8.44 28.20
CA GLN A 36 -8.74 -7.83 27.19
C GLN A 36 -8.04 -8.93 26.40
N ILE A 37 -8.70 -9.38 25.34
CA ILE A 37 -8.08 -10.17 24.27
C ILE A 37 -7.03 -9.24 23.64
N LEU A 38 -5.75 -9.59 23.71
CA LEU A 38 -4.70 -9.02 22.83
C LEU A 38 -4.93 -9.52 21.39
N GLY A 39 -6.10 -9.20 20.83
CA GLY A 39 -6.51 -9.58 19.48
C GLY A 39 -5.81 -8.69 18.46
N GLN A 40 -4.49 -8.83 18.31
CA GLN A 40 -3.82 -8.26 17.15
C GLN A 40 -4.22 -9.06 15.92
N SER A 41 -5.14 -8.53 15.12
CA SER A 41 -5.27 -8.95 13.72
C SER A 41 -3.94 -8.62 13.03
N GLY A 42 -3.15 -9.63 12.68
CA GLY A 42 -1.82 -9.40 12.11
C GLY A 42 -0.67 -10.15 12.76
N TYR A 43 -0.93 -11.03 13.75
CA TYR A 43 0.13 -11.70 14.52
C TYR A 43 1.15 -12.47 13.68
N GLN A 44 0.75 -12.92 12.48
CA GLN A 44 1.67 -13.59 11.56
C GLN A 44 2.84 -12.72 11.10
N ASP A 45 2.72 -11.40 11.20
CA ASP A 45 3.75 -10.43 10.81
C ASP A 45 4.55 -9.95 12.03
N CYS A 46 4.38 -10.55 13.21
CA CYS A 46 5.20 -10.19 14.37
C CYS A 46 6.65 -10.63 14.17
N SER A 47 7.62 -9.86 14.68
CA SER A 47 9.00 -10.34 14.84
C SER A 47 9.14 -11.24 16.07
N ASP A 48 10.24 -11.98 16.17
CA ASP A 48 10.54 -12.81 17.35
C ASP A 48 10.56 -11.98 18.65
N LEU A 49 11.14 -10.78 18.62
CA LEU A 49 11.13 -9.86 19.78
C LEU A 49 9.71 -9.45 20.20
N GLN A 50 8.81 -9.22 19.23
CA GLN A 50 7.41 -8.90 19.53
C GLN A 50 6.69 -10.13 20.08
N HIS A 51 6.97 -11.32 19.54
CA HIS A 51 6.44 -12.58 20.04
C HIS A 51 6.85 -12.83 21.50
N ASP A 52 8.13 -12.69 21.82
CA ASP A 52 8.67 -12.85 23.18
C ASP A 52 8.01 -11.90 24.18
N LEU A 53 7.78 -10.65 23.78
CA LEU A 53 7.05 -9.69 24.59
C LEU A 53 5.62 -10.17 24.89
N VAL A 54 4.91 -10.71 23.88
CA VAL A 54 3.56 -11.25 24.07
C VAL A 54 3.58 -12.48 24.98
N CYS A 55 4.57 -13.36 24.84
CA CYS A 55 4.75 -14.51 25.73
C CYS A 55 4.92 -14.10 27.19
N ASN A 56 5.81 -13.14 27.46
CA ASN A 56 6.01 -12.62 28.83
C ASN A 56 4.73 -11.97 29.40
N LEU A 57 3.98 -11.23 28.58
CA LEU A 57 2.71 -10.64 29.02
C LEU A 57 1.63 -11.71 29.27
N ALA A 58 1.66 -12.80 28.51
CA ALA A 58 0.72 -13.91 28.64
C ALA A 58 0.88 -14.70 29.94
N GLU A 59 2.02 -14.61 30.61
CA GLU A 59 2.21 -15.17 31.96
C GLU A 59 1.41 -14.39 33.02
N LEU A 60 1.14 -13.11 32.76
CA LEU A 60 0.51 -12.20 33.71
C LEU A 60 -0.98 -11.96 33.43
N LEU A 61 -1.39 -12.11 32.16
CA LEU A 61 -2.72 -11.73 31.67
C LEU A 61 -3.32 -12.83 30.79
N PRO A 62 -4.65 -13.06 30.84
CA PRO A 62 -5.32 -13.94 29.88
C PRO A 62 -5.14 -13.45 28.44
N SER A 63 -4.34 -14.16 27.67
CA SER A 63 -3.98 -13.78 26.29
C SER A 63 -4.61 -14.70 25.25
N ARG A 64 -4.90 -14.14 24.07
CA ARG A 64 -5.27 -14.88 22.86
C ARG A 64 -4.64 -14.18 21.67
N ILE A 65 -4.13 -14.97 20.72
CA ILE A 65 -3.55 -14.46 19.48
C ILE A 65 -4.40 -14.89 18.28
N LEU A 66 -4.45 -14.05 17.25
CA LEU A 66 -5.17 -14.31 16.00
C LEU A 66 -4.25 -14.01 14.82
N GLY A 67 -4.00 -15.01 13.97
CA GLY A 67 -3.14 -14.80 12.80
C GLY A 67 -3.35 -15.84 11.70
N ASP A 68 -2.73 -15.59 10.57
CA ASP A 68 -2.74 -16.45 9.39
C ASP A 68 -1.32 -16.59 8.80
N PRO A 69 -0.64 -17.73 8.97
CA PRO A 69 0.75 -17.92 8.52
C PRO A 69 0.97 -17.65 7.03
N LEU A 70 -0.02 -17.95 6.17
CA LEU A 70 0.09 -17.70 4.73
C LEU A 70 0.07 -16.22 4.37
N GLN A 71 -0.32 -15.36 5.30
CA GLN A 71 -0.27 -13.92 5.10
C GLN A 71 1.02 -13.30 5.63
N ALA A 72 1.95 -14.04 6.25
CA ALA A 72 3.22 -13.49 6.74
C ALA A 72 4.15 -13.09 5.59
N ILE A 73 4.02 -11.87 5.07
CA ILE A 73 4.78 -11.34 3.93
C ILE A 73 5.53 -10.04 4.25
N PHE A 74 5.44 -9.52 5.47
CA PHE A 74 6.28 -8.39 5.89
C PHE A 74 7.61 -8.88 6.44
N ASP A 75 8.67 -8.75 5.66
CA ASP A 75 10.04 -8.87 6.17
C ASP A 75 10.44 -7.52 6.75
N PHE A 76 10.59 -7.44 8.07
CA PHE A 76 11.11 -6.23 8.72
C PHE A 76 12.63 -6.22 8.58
N ASP A 77 13.23 -5.04 8.40
CA ASP A 77 14.65 -4.86 8.07
C ASP A 77 15.64 -5.49 9.10
N ASP A 78 15.15 -5.95 10.27
CA ASP A 78 15.94 -6.61 11.31
C ASP A 78 15.53 -8.08 11.61
N GLY A 79 14.57 -8.67 10.89
CA GLY A 79 14.15 -10.05 11.15
C GLY A 79 13.02 -10.57 10.25
N LYS A 80 13.02 -11.90 10.04
CA LYS A 80 11.90 -12.60 9.39
C LYS A 80 10.67 -12.56 10.31
N PRO A 81 9.45 -12.67 9.75
CA PRO A 81 8.27 -12.96 10.55
C PRO A 81 8.51 -14.17 11.46
N VAL A 82 7.94 -14.12 12.67
CA VAL A 82 8.02 -15.20 13.66
C VAL A 82 7.64 -16.53 13.01
N ASP A 83 8.46 -17.54 13.25
CA ASP A 83 8.20 -18.89 12.78
C ASP A 83 7.08 -19.52 13.63
N TRP A 84 5.99 -19.90 12.97
CA TRP A 84 4.83 -20.46 13.67
C TRP A 84 5.11 -21.85 14.23
N GLU A 85 5.85 -22.68 13.51
CA GLU A 85 6.18 -24.04 13.91
C GLU A 85 7.20 -24.04 15.05
N ALA A 86 8.23 -23.20 14.93
CA ALA A 86 9.33 -23.15 15.89
C ALA A 86 8.99 -22.33 17.16
N SER A 87 8.18 -21.29 17.05
CA SER A 87 7.97 -20.32 18.16
C SER A 87 6.52 -20.29 18.66
N ILE A 88 5.52 -20.31 17.78
CA ILE A 88 4.12 -20.10 18.19
C ILE A 88 3.47 -21.39 18.72
N TYR A 89 3.43 -22.46 17.93
CA TYR A 89 2.73 -23.69 18.33
C TYR A 89 3.29 -24.38 19.59
N PRO A 90 4.60 -24.27 19.90
CA PRO A 90 5.13 -24.78 21.17
C PRO A 90 4.64 -24.04 22.42
N GLU A 91 4.24 -22.77 22.27
CA GLU A 91 3.83 -21.89 23.37
C GLU A 91 2.31 -21.62 23.40
N PHE A 92 1.62 -21.81 22.27
CA PHE A 92 0.19 -21.54 22.11
C PHE A 92 -0.57 -22.73 21.51
N VAL A 93 -1.65 -23.13 22.18
CA VAL A 93 -2.59 -24.14 21.65
C VAL A 93 -3.63 -23.49 20.73
N CYS A 94 -3.84 -24.10 19.56
CA CYS A 94 -4.88 -23.69 18.63
C CYS A 94 -6.27 -24.01 19.19
N LEU A 95 -7.13 -22.99 19.29
CA LEU A 95 -8.51 -23.11 19.75
C LEU A 95 -9.50 -23.33 18.61
N GLY A 96 -9.11 -23.00 17.38
CA GLY A 96 -9.95 -23.17 16.20
C GLY A 96 -9.54 -22.32 15.02
N GLN A 97 -10.14 -22.64 13.87
CA GLN A 97 -9.97 -21.95 12.60
C GLN A 97 -11.31 -21.37 12.14
N LEU A 98 -11.27 -20.27 11.41
CA LEU A 98 -12.46 -19.64 10.85
C LEU A 98 -12.72 -20.25 9.46
N GLU A 99 -13.81 -21.01 9.34
CA GLU A 99 -14.10 -21.77 8.13
C GLU A 99 -14.96 -21.05 7.10
N VAL A 100 -15.82 -20.13 7.55
CA VAL A 100 -16.82 -19.52 6.67
C VAL A 100 -16.24 -18.28 5.98
N PRO A 101 -16.14 -18.27 4.63
CA PRO A 101 -15.52 -17.17 3.87
C PRO A 101 -16.49 -15.98 3.71
N TRP A 102 -16.89 -15.34 4.82
CA TRP A 102 -17.92 -14.29 4.86
C TRP A 102 -17.68 -13.12 3.91
N ARG A 103 -16.42 -12.72 3.67
CA ARG A 103 -16.07 -11.68 2.67
C ARG A 103 -16.71 -11.97 1.31
N TRP A 104 -16.50 -13.17 0.81
CA TRP A 104 -16.97 -13.58 -0.52
C TRP A 104 -18.47 -13.90 -0.53
N ILE A 105 -19.02 -14.42 0.57
CA ILE A 105 -20.47 -14.62 0.73
C ILE A 105 -21.20 -13.27 0.66
N ASN A 106 -20.73 -12.27 1.42
CA ASN A 106 -21.32 -10.93 1.46
C ASN A 106 -21.19 -10.20 0.12
N ALA A 107 -20.10 -10.44 -0.60
CA ALA A 107 -19.89 -9.96 -1.97
C ALA A 107 -20.66 -10.76 -3.04
N LYS A 108 -21.53 -11.70 -2.64
CA LYS A 108 -22.33 -12.57 -3.52
C LYS A 108 -21.49 -13.43 -4.47
N SER A 109 -20.28 -13.79 -4.04
CA SER A 109 -19.31 -14.59 -4.81
C SER A 109 -18.81 -15.82 -4.01
N PRO A 110 -19.69 -16.66 -3.43
CA PRO A 110 -19.28 -17.78 -2.57
C PRO A 110 -18.36 -18.79 -3.27
N ALA A 111 -18.56 -19.02 -4.58
CA ALA A 111 -17.71 -19.92 -5.37
C ALA A 111 -16.24 -19.46 -5.43
N LEU A 112 -15.99 -18.13 -5.37
CA LEU A 112 -14.62 -17.59 -5.27
C LEU A 112 -14.02 -17.91 -3.90
N GLY A 113 -14.81 -17.75 -2.83
CA GLY A 113 -14.39 -18.08 -1.47
C GLY A 113 -13.99 -19.54 -1.32
N GLU A 114 -14.81 -20.47 -1.81
CA GLU A 114 -14.51 -21.90 -1.78
C GLU A 114 -13.27 -22.27 -2.61
N TRP A 115 -13.12 -21.68 -3.81
CA TRP A 115 -11.93 -21.89 -4.61
C TRP A 115 -10.65 -21.40 -3.91
N LEU A 116 -10.72 -20.26 -3.21
CA LEU A 116 -9.60 -19.74 -2.42
C LEU A 116 -9.29 -20.58 -1.18
N LYS A 117 -10.28 -21.21 -0.55
CA LYS A 117 -10.06 -22.19 0.53
C LYS A 117 -9.31 -23.41 0.02
N GLU A 118 -9.67 -23.93 -1.15
CA GLU A 118 -8.96 -25.06 -1.75
C GLU A 118 -7.55 -24.67 -2.21
N ALA A 119 -7.39 -23.47 -2.78
CA ALA A 119 -6.08 -22.92 -3.11
C ALA A 119 -5.17 -22.82 -1.88
N ARG A 120 -5.69 -22.33 -0.75
CA ARG A 120 -5.00 -22.32 0.55
C ARG A 120 -4.53 -23.72 0.94
N ARG A 121 -5.43 -24.70 0.93
CA ARG A 121 -5.13 -26.09 1.34
C ARG A 121 -4.00 -26.67 0.49
N LYS A 122 -3.99 -26.40 -0.82
CA LYS A 122 -2.91 -26.85 -1.72
C LYS A 122 -1.58 -26.21 -1.36
N ILE A 123 -1.55 -24.90 -1.13
CA ILE A 123 -0.32 -24.18 -0.72
C ILE A 123 0.21 -24.74 0.60
N GLU A 124 -0.64 -24.95 1.61
CA GLU A 124 -0.24 -25.50 2.92
C GLU A 124 0.35 -26.93 2.80
N LEU A 125 -0.06 -27.68 1.78
CA LEU A 125 0.47 -29.03 1.47
C LEU A 125 1.68 -29.01 0.52
N GLY A 126 2.21 -27.83 0.15
CA GLY A 126 3.28 -27.70 -0.84
C GLY A 126 2.86 -28.17 -2.24
N GLN A 127 1.57 -28.11 -2.56
CA GLN A 127 1.01 -28.50 -3.85
C GLN A 127 0.79 -27.28 -4.74
N LYS A 128 1.17 -27.42 -6.01
CA LYS A 128 0.92 -26.38 -7.02
C LYS A 128 -0.56 -26.26 -7.34
N ILE A 129 -1.01 -25.05 -7.63
CA ILE A 129 -2.38 -24.77 -8.10
C ILE A 129 -2.42 -24.89 -9.63
N ASP A 130 -3.20 -25.84 -10.16
CA ASP A 130 -3.43 -26.00 -11.61
C ASP A 130 -4.56 -25.08 -12.09
N LEU A 131 -4.25 -24.19 -13.04
CA LEU A 131 -5.20 -23.23 -13.61
C LEU A 131 -5.89 -23.74 -14.88
N SER A 132 -5.58 -24.96 -15.32
CA SER A 132 -6.33 -25.64 -16.37
C SER A 132 -7.51 -26.45 -15.83
N ALA A 133 -7.55 -26.69 -14.51
CA ALA A 133 -8.71 -27.25 -13.85
C ALA A 133 -9.92 -26.29 -13.96
N PRO A 134 -11.16 -26.79 -13.83
CA PRO A 134 -12.34 -25.93 -13.82
C PRO A 134 -12.21 -24.80 -12.79
N LEU A 135 -12.33 -23.57 -13.27
CA LEU A 135 -12.30 -22.35 -12.46
C LEU A 135 -13.74 -21.85 -12.26
N PRO A 136 -14.09 -21.28 -11.10
CA PRO A 136 -15.37 -20.60 -10.96
C PRO A 136 -15.44 -19.41 -11.94
N PRO A 137 -16.63 -18.98 -12.38
CA PRO A 137 -16.77 -17.91 -13.38
C PRO A 137 -16.10 -16.57 -12.98
N SER A 138 -15.92 -16.34 -11.68
CA SER A 138 -15.26 -15.15 -11.12
C SER A 138 -13.73 -15.21 -11.15
N VAL A 139 -13.12 -16.33 -11.54
CA VAL A 139 -11.67 -16.50 -11.67
C VAL A 139 -11.31 -16.63 -13.15
N ILE A 140 -10.63 -15.61 -13.67
CA ILE A 140 -10.24 -15.51 -15.08
C ILE A 140 -8.76 -15.78 -15.20
N ARG A 141 -8.38 -16.85 -15.91
CA ARG A 141 -7.01 -17.10 -16.34
C ARG A 141 -6.74 -16.39 -17.67
N ALA A 142 -5.96 -15.32 -17.63
CA ALA A 142 -5.52 -14.57 -18.80
C ALA A 142 -4.11 -15.01 -19.22
N TYR A 143 -4.02 -16.18 -19.85
CA TYR A 143 -2.77 -16.70 -20.39
C TYR A 143 -2.19 -15.80 -21.50
N THR A 144 -0.87 -15.65 -21.51
CA THR A 144 -0.14 -14.96 -22.56
C THR A 144 1.31 -15.45 -22.62
N GLN A 145 2.00 -15.23 -23.74
CA GLN A 145 3.44 -15.49 -23.85
C GLN A 145 4.23 -14.32 -23.24
N PRO A 146 5.48 -14.53 -22.76
CA PRO A 146 6.29 -13.48 -22.14
C PRO A 146 6.37 -12.17 -22.95
N ASP A 147 6.54 -12.27 -24.28
CA ASP A 147 6.66 -11.11 -25.17
C ASP A 147 5.40 -10.23 -25.22
N TYR A 148 4.23 -10.81 -24.95
CA TYR A 148 2.94 -10.13 -24.97
C TYR A 148 2.44 -9.74 -23.57
N LEU A 149 3.17 -10.07 -22.51
CA LEU A 149 2.75 -9.90 -21.13
C LEU A 149 2.39 -8.46 -20.80
N ALA A 150 3.26 -7.51 -21.14
CA ALA A 150 3.01 -6.09 -20.90
C ALA A 150 1.79 -5.54 -21.65
N ALA A 151 1.52 -6.04 -22.87
CA ALA A 151 0.36 -5.67 -23.66
C ALA A 151 -0.93 -6.29 -23.08
N LYS A 152 -0.87 -7.55 -22.64
CA LYS A 152 -1.98 -8.24 -21.96
C LYS A 152 -2.37 -7.56 -20.66
N GLN A 153 -1.40 -7.16 -19.84
CA GLN A 153 -1.62 -6.38 -18.61
C GLN A 153 -2.35 -5.06 -18.91
N TYR A 154 -1.87 -4.31 -19.91
CA TYR A 154 -2.48 -3.04 -20.29
C TYR A 154 -3.92 -3.22 -20.79
N THR A 155 -4.15 -4.17 -21.69
CA THR A 155 -5.48 -4.43 -22.28
C THR A 155 -6.47 -4.96 -21.24
N ALA A 156 -6.04 -5.84 -20.34
CA ALA A 156 -6.87 -6.32 -19.23
C ALA A 156 -7.35 -5.16 -18.34
N LEU A 157 -6.46 -4.23 -17.98
CA LEU A 157 -6.86 -3.04 -17.22
C LEU A 157 -7.77 -2.11 -18.02
N CYS A 158 -7.55 -1.96 -19.33
CA CYS A 158 -8.44 -1.15 -20.17
C CYS A 158 -9.86 -1.72 -20.21
N GLY A 159 -10.02 -3.05 -20.24
CA GLY A 159 -11.33 -3.71 -20.17
C GLY A 159 -12.09 -3.42 -18.87
N LEU A 160 -11.38 -3.08 -17.79
CA LEU A 160 -11.97 -2.83 -16.46
C LEU A 160 -12.31 -1.34 -16.19
N LEU A 161 -12.11 -0.46 -17.17
CA LEU A 161 -12.31 0.98 -17.00
C LEU A 161 -13.78 1.40 -16.95
N ASN A 162 -14.67 0.64 -17.59
CA ASN A 162 -16.10 0.95 -17.63
C ASN A 162 -16.86 0.43 -16.40
N HIS A 163 -16.18 -0.24 -15.47
CA HIS A 163 -16.78 -0.69 -14.22
C HIS A 163 -16.63 0.40 -13.15
N ASP A 164 -17.70 0.69 -12.41
CA ASP A 164 -17.64 1.64 -11.28
C ASP A 164 -17.03 1.04 -10.00
N GLU A 165 -16.87 -0.28 -9.98
CA GLU A 165 -16.36 -1.05 -8.85
C GLU A 165 -14.84 -0.89 -8.68
N SER A 166 -14.37 -1.14 -7.45
CA SER A 166 -12.97 -1.00 -7.10
C SER A 166 -12.11 -2.13 -7.69
N VAL A 167 -10.99 -1.76 -8.32
CA VAL A 167 -10.05 -2.69 -8.95
C VAL A 167 -8.67 -2.42 -8.40
N ILE A 168 -8.01 -3.46 -7.92
CA ILE A 168 -6.58 -3.44 -7.60
C ILE A 168 -5.81 -4.32 -8.58
N ALA A 169 -4.77 -3.75 -9.19
CA ALA A 169 -3.82 -4.51 -9.99
C ALA A 169 -2.48 -4.64 -9.25
N LEU A 170 -1.91 -5.84 -9.22
CA LEU A 170 -0.83 -6.20 -8.31
C LEU A 170 0.38 -6.76 -9.03
N HIS A 171 1.55 -6.21 -8.72
CA HIS A 171 2.83 -6.91 -8.84
C HIS A 171 3.29 -7.41 -7.46
N GLY A 172 4.40 -8.16 -7.43
CA GLY A 172 5.04 -8.63 -6.19
C GLY A 172 5.54 -7.51 -5.28
N GLY A 173 5.97 -7.88 -4.07
CA GLY A 173 6.32 -6.94 -2.99
C GLY A 173 7.55 -6.06 -3.24
N ASP A 174 8.43 -6.43 -4.18
CA ASP A 174 9.74 -5.84 -4.33
C ASP A 174 9.77 -4.42 -4.95
N GLN A 175 10.92 -3.74 -4.81
CA GLN A 175 11.11 -2.37 -5.31
C GLN A 175 11.08 -2.25 -6.85
N GLN A 176 11.46 -3.29 -7.59
CA GLN A 176 11.37 -3.30 -9.05
C GLN A 176 9.90 -3.40 -9.48
N SER A 177 9.13 -4.28 -8.84
CA SER A 177 7.68 -4.38 -8.99
C SER A 177 7.00 -3.05 -8.70
N LYS A 178 7.43 -2.35 -7.64
CA LYS A 178 6.95 -1.00 -7.33
C LYS A 178 7.14 -0.03 -8.51
N ASN A 179 8.32 -0.02 -9.12
CA ASN A 179 8.59 0.81 -10.29
C ASN A 179 7.72 0.44 -11.50
N LYS A 180 7.43 -0.86 -11.71
CA LYS A 180 6.47 -1.31 -12.74
C LYS A 180 5.08 -0.70 -12.53
N THR A 181 4.60 -0.61 -11.28
CA THR A 181 3.28 -0.01 -10.97
C THR A 181 3.20 1.46 -11.44
N HIS A 182 4.24 2.26 -11.18
CA HIS A 182 4.29 3.66 -11.59
C HIS A 182 4.32 3.81 -13.10
N ARG A 183 5.12 2.98 -13.80
CA ARG A 183 5.20 3.00 -15.28
C ARG A 183 3.88 2.62 -15.93
N LEU A 184 3.18 1.61 -15.41
CA LEU A 184 1.89 1.19 -15.98
C LEU A 184 0.80 2.24 -15.73
N ALA A 185 0.73 2.83 -14.53
CA ALA A 185 -0.19 3.92 -14.24
C ALA A 185 0.07 5.15 -15.14
N ASN A 186 1.33 5.47 -15.41
CA ASN A 186 1.74 6.51 -16.35
C ASN A 186 1.26 6.19 -17.78
N ARG A 187 1.51 4.97 -18.28
CA ARG A 187 1.03 4.51 -19.62
C ARG A 187 -0.49 4.54 -19.74
N LEU A 188 -1.21 4.30 -18.65
CA LEU A 188 -2.68 4.37 -18.59
C LEU A 188 -3.21 5.80 -18.43
N ALA A 189 -2.35 6.82 -18.48
CA ALA A 189 -2.70 8.23 -18.32
C ALA A 189 -3.51 8.49 -17.05
N GLY A 190 -3.16 7.82 -15.93
CA GLY A 190 -3.83 8.06 -14.64
C GLY A 190 -5.27 7.57 -14.53
N ARG A 191 -5.77 6.81 -15.53
CA ARG A 191 -7.05 6.07 -15.43
C ARG A 191 -6.99 5.06 -14.29
N PHE A 192 -5.86 4.39 -14.17
CA PHE A 192 -5.43 3.73 -12.95
C PHE A 192 -4.38 4.59 -12.24
N SER A 193 -4.40 4.58 -10.90
CA SER A 193 -3.42 5.30 -10.09
C SER A 193 -2.50 4.35 -9.33
N SER A 194 -1.21 4.66 -9.34
CA SER A 194 -0.23 3.96 -8.53
C SER A 194 -0.32 4.42 -7.07
N ILE A 195 -0.40 3.44 -6.17
CA ILE A 195 -0.42 3.55 -4.71
C ILE A 195 0.95 4.06 -4.23
N GLU A 196 1.07 4.83 -3.13
CA GLU A 196 2.37 5.18 -2.51
C GLU A 196 2.70 4.31 -1.29
N GLU A 197 3.97 4.27 -0.91
CA GLU A 197 4.38 3.75 0.40
C GLU A 197 3.90 4.66 1.54
N ILE A 198 3.75 4.12 2.75
CA ILE A 198 3.27 4.91 3.90
C ILE A 198 4.33 5.94 4.31
N GLU A 199 5.60 5.56 4.31
CA GLU A 199 6.72 6.44 4.67
C GLU A 199 6.86 7.62 3.70
N GLY A 200 6.33 7.51 2.47
CA GLY A 200 6.32 8.59 1.50
C GLY A 200 7.73 9.11 1.18
N LYS A 201 8.71 8.20 1.03
CA LYS A 201 10.13 8.53 0.81
C LYS A 201 10.33 9.57 -0.30
N ASP A 202 9.60 9.42 -1.40
CA ASP A 202 9.62 10.33 -2.55
C ASP A 202 9.15 11.76 -2.20
N LEU A 203 8.09 11.88 -1.39
CA LEU A 203 7.56 13.17 -0.92
C LEU A 203 8.54 13.85 0.03
N HIS A 204 9.02 13.13 1.04
CA HIS A 204 9.96 13.65 2.02
C HIS A 204 11.30 14.06 1.38
N SER A 205 11.81 13.25 0.45
CA SER A 205 13.02 13.59 -0.32
C SER A 205 12.82 14.87 -1.12
N PHE A 206 11.65 15.05 -1.75
CA PHE A 206 11.32 16.26 -2.48
C PHE A 206 11.22 17.49 -1.56
N ILE A 207 10.46 17.40 -0.46
CA ILE A 207 10.30 18.49 0.51
C ILE A 207 11.66 18.96 1.04
N LYS A 208 12.53 18.03 1.47
CA LYS A 208 13.87 18.37 1.97
C LYS A 208 14.71 19.10 0.93
N LYS A 209 14.68 18.63 -0.33
CA LYS A 209 15.42 19.27 -1.44
C LYS A 209 14.87 20.64 -1.78
N LEU A 210 13.55 20.79 -1.78
CA LEU A 210 12.87 22.05 -2.07
C LEU A 210 13.17 23.09 -0.98
N ALA A 211 13.09 22.71 0.29
CA ALA A 211 13.42 23.59 1.42
C ALA A 211 14.91 24.01 1.43
N ALA A 212 15.79 23.18 0.88
CA ALA A 212 17.23 23.49 0.75
C ALA A 212 17.58 24.29 -0.52
N ALA A 213 16.62 24.57 -1.41
CA ALA A 213 16.88 25.30 -2.64
C ALA A 213 17.20 26.77 -2.36
N LYS A 214 18.34 27.25 -2.86
CA LYS A 214 18.81 28.62 -2.61
C LYS A 214 18.23 29.68 -3.57
N THR A 215 17.64 29.24 -4.68
CA THR A 215 17.09 30.14 -5.71
C THR A 215 15.72 29.66 -6.18
N ALA A 216 14.88 30.59 -6.63
CA ALA A 216 13.56 30.28 -7.18
C ALA A 216 13.66 29.33 -8.38
N GLN A 217 14.63 29.55 -9.27
CA GLN A 217 14.90 28.66 -10.40
C GLN A 217 15.23 27.22 -9.96
N ALA A 218 16.13 27.04 -8.98
CA ALA A 218 16.47 25.71 -8.48
C ALA A 218 15.26 25.02 -7.84
N GLY A 219 14.48 25.75 -7.04
CA GLY A 219 13.25 25.25 -6.45
C GLY A 219 12.22 24.86 -7.52
N PHE A 220 12.06 25.67 -8.56
CA PHE A 220 11.14 25.40 -9.66
C PHE A 220 11.55 24.16 -10.45
N LEU A 221 12.85 23.97 -10.74
CA LEU A 221 13.33 22.76 -11.44
C LEU A 221 13.12 21.49 -10.59
N LEU A 222 13.25 21.57 -9.26
CA LEU A 222 12.88 20.49 -8.36
C LEU A 222 11.37 20.21 -8.40
N ALA A 223 10.54 21.27 -8.35
CA ALA A 223 9.10 21.16 -8.47
C ALA A 223 8.67 20.54 -9.81
N LEU A 224 9.31 20.93 -10.90
CA LEU A 224 9.07 20.37 -12.24
C LEU A 224 9.42 18.87 -12.29
N LYS A 225 10.58 18.48 -11.74
CA LYS A 225 10.97 17.07 -11.63
C LYS A 225 10.02 16.26 -10.75
N PHE A 226 9.45 16.87 -9.72
CA PHE A 226 8.43 16.23 -8.90
C PHE A 226 7.07 16.13 -9.63
N ALA A 227 6.70 17.16 -10.39
CA ALA A 227 5.51 17.15 -11.22
C ALA A 227 5.55 16.03 -12.27
N THR A 228 6.68 15.78 -12.93
CA THR A 228 6.81 14.66 -13.89
C THR A 228 6.69 13.29 -13.23
N LYS A 229 6.92 13.17 -11.92
CA LYS A 229 6.59 11.95 -11.16
C LYS A 229 5.10 11.82 -10.91
N CYS A 230 4.34 12.92 -10.79
CA CYS A 230 2.93 12.89 -10.43
C CYS A 230 1.98 12.80 -11.64
N PHE A 231 2.37 13.43 -12.76
CA PHE A 231 1.55 13.66 -13.93
C PHE A 231 2.18 13.11 -15.21
N THR A 232 1.35 12.70 -16.16
CA THR A 232 1.76 12.57 -17.56
C THR A 232 1.79 13.95 -18.23
N GLY A 233 2.51 14.07 -19.36
CA GLY A 233 2.36 15.22 -20.26
C GLY A 233 2.90 16.57 -19.79
N VAL A 234 3.44 16.70 -18.57
CA VAL A 234 3.94 17.97 -18.00
C VAL A 234 4.84 18.73 -18.98
N THR A 235 5.84 18.08 -19.56
CA THR A 235 6.80 18.72 -20.47
C THR A 235 6.15 19.27 -21.74
N ARG A 236 4.99 18.75 -22.17
CA ARG A 236 4.24 19.26 -23.33
C ARG A 236 3.44 20.53 -23.01
N THR A 237 3.23 20.81 -21.73
CA THR A 237 2.50 22.01 -21.27
C THR A 237 3.38 23.24 -21.09
N LEU A 238 4.70 23.08 -21.16
CA LEU A 238 5.67 24.11 -20.80
C LEU A 238 6.41 24.66 -22.02
N THR A 239 6.69 25.96 -22.01
CA THR A 239 7.58 26.59 -22.98
C THR A 239 9.04 26.18 -22.75
N ALA A 240 9.92 26.45 -23.73
CA ALA A 240 11.34 26.13 -23.59
C ALA A 240 12.02 26.86 -22.41
N GLY A 241 11.70 28.14 -22.21
CA GLY A 241 12.21 28.92 -21.06
C GLY A 241 11.69 28.39 -19.74
N THR A 242 10.38 28.10 -19.64
CA THR A 242 9.80 27.50 -18.44
C THR A 242 10.44 26.17 -18.09
N LYS A 243 10.80 25.32 -19.06
CA LYS A 243 11.52 24.05 -18.80
C LYS A 243 12.90 24.26 -18.17
N ARG A 244 13.54 25.41 -18.41
CA ARG A 244 14.82 25.81 -17.80
C ARG A 244 14.64 26.57 -16.49
N GLY A 245 13.39 26.78 -16.05
CA GLY A 245 13.07 27.57 -14.86
C GLY A 245 13.28 29.08 -15.07
N GLU A 246 13.11 29.56 -16.29
CA GLU A 246 13.22 30.97 -16.65
C GLU A 246 11.82 31.59 -16.77
N VAL A 247 11.70 32.84 -16.29
CA VAL A 247 10.50 33.65 -16.55
C VAL A 247 10.36 33.85 -18.05
N THR A 248 9.19 33.52 -18.59
CA THR A 248 8.94 33.60 -20.04
C THR A 248 7.75 34.50 -20.32
N ASN A 249 7.88 35.38 -21.31
CA ASN A 249 6.81 36.31 -21.69
C ASN A 249 5.56 35.57 -22.19
N LEU A 250 4.40 35.97 -21.67
CA LEU A 250 3.11 35.51 -22.15
C LEU A 250 2.84 36.10 -23.54
N ARG A 251 2.65 35.23 -24.53
CA ARG A 251 2.32 35.62 -25.91
C ARG A 251 0.89 35.20 -26.22
N ARG A 252 0.25 35.86 -27.20
CA ARG A 252 -1.08 35.46 -27.70
C ARG A 252 -1.11 34.00 -28.19
N THR A 253 0.02 33.48 -28.66
CA THR A 253 0.17 32.11 -29.16
C THR A 253 0.57 31.09 -28.09
N THR A 254 0.68 31.49 -26.82
CA THR A 254 1.00 30.55 -25.73
C THR A 254 -0.13 29.54 -25.57
N LYS A 255 0.13 28.27 -25.88
CA LYS A 255 -0.86 27.18 -25.87
C LYS A 255 -1.53 26.99 -24.49
N TYR A 256 -0.76 27.13 -23.40
CA TYR A 256 -1.23 26.94 -22.02
C TYR A 256 -0.88 28.15 -21.15
N PRO A 257 -1.62 29.26 -21.29
CA PRO A 257 -1.29 30.53 -20.64
C PRO A 257 -1.34 30.44 -19.10
N LEU A 258 -2.31 29.70 -18.54
CA LEU A 258 -2.44 29.53 -17.09
C LEU A 258 -1.27 28.76 -16.45
N VAL A 259 -0.74 27.75 -17.15
CA VAL A 259 0.42 26.99 -16.66
C VAL A 259 1.67 27.86 -16.70
N LEU A 260 1.86 28.63 -17.78
CA LEU A 260 2.96 29.58 -17.89
C LEU A 260 2.89 30.66 -16.80
N GLN A 261 1.70 31.25 -16.60
CA GLN A 261 1.51 32.29 -15.58
C GLN A 261 1.84 31.76 -14.19
N ALA A 262 1.29 30.61 -13.80
CA ALA A 262 1.56 30.03 -12.48
C ALA A 262 3.04 29.65 -12.28
N ALA A 263 3.75 29.27 -13.36
CA ALA A 263 5.20 29.05 -13.30
C ALA A 263 5.96 30.36 -13.11
N ASN A 264 5.61 31.42 -13.84
CA ASN A 264 6.22 32.75 -13.68
C ASN A 264 5.96 33.32 -12.28
N ASP A 265 4.75 33.14 -11.74
CA ASP A 265 4.39 33.60 -10.40
C ASP A 265 5.27 32.94 -9.32
N TYR A 266 5.49 31.63 -9.41
CA TYR A 266 6.41 30.93 -8.51
C TYR A 266 7.87 31.38 -8.69
N LEU A 267 8.30 31.64 -9.93
CA LEU A 267 9.67 32.10 -10.20
C LEU A 267 9.92 33.52 -9.68
N ALA A 268 8.88 34.36 -9.62
CA ALA A 268 8.93 35.69 -9.02
C ALA A 268 8.86 35.62 -7.48
N ASP A 269 7.99 34.78 -6.93
CA ASP A 269 7.84 34.53 -5.49
C ASP A 269 7.72 33.01 -5.22
N PRO A 270 8.77 32.35 -4.71
CA PRO A 270 8.80 30.90 -4.52
C PRO A 270 8.04 30.44 -3.26
N SER A 271 6.81 30.93 -3.07
CA SER A 271 5.96 30.58 -1.94
C SER A 271 5.21 29.25 -2.15
N CYS A 272 4.80 28.63 -1.03
CA CYS A 272 3.97 27.41 -1.08
C CYS A 272 2.61 27.64 -1.76
N SER A 273 2.08 28.87 -1.70
CA SER A 273 0.83 29.25 -2.36
C SER A 273 0.98 29.23 -3.88
N TYR A 274 2.04 29.84 -4.43
CA TYR A 274 2.31 29.81 -5.87
C TYR A 274 2.71 28.41 -6.35
N LEU A 275 3.43 27.64 -5.52
CA LEU A 275 3.73 26.25 -5.83
C LEU A 275 2.46 25.40 -5.94
N LYS A 276 1.52 25.59 -5.01
CA LYS A 276 0.20 24.93 -5.06
C LYS A 276 -0.56 25.32 -6.32
N ALA A 277 -0.58 26.62 -6.66
CA ALA A 277 -1.24 27.13 -7.86
C ALA A 277 -0.64 26.52 -9.14
N PHE A 278 0.69 26.37 -9.23
CA PHE A 278 1.35 25.71 -10.36
C PHE A 278 0.90 24.24 -10.52
N PHE A 279 0.89 23.47 -9.44
CA PHE A 279 0.42 22.07 -9.48
C PHE A 279 -1.08 21.95 -9.78
N GLN A 280 -1.89 22.92 -9.35
CA GLN A 280 -3.30 23.00 -9.71
C GLN A 280 -3.50 23.35 -11.20
N ALA A 281 -2.71 24.28 -11.73
CA ALA A 281 -2.73 24.63 -13.15
C ALA A 281 -2.36 23.42 -14.02
N LEU A 282 -1.37 22.62 -13.61
CA LEU A 282 -1.07 21.33 -14.24
C LEU A 282 -2.29 20.40 -14.14
N LYS A 283 -2.82 20.15 -12.94
CA LYS A 283 -3.98 19.25 -12.72
C LYS A 283 -5.21 19.59 -13.55
N ASN A 284 -5.44 20.88 -13.85
CA ASN A 284 -6.59 21.33 -14.63
C ASN A 284 -6.29 21.40 -16.15
N ASN A 285 -5.07 21.10 -16.58
CA ASN A 285 -4.67 21.14 -17.98
C ASN A 285 -5.00 19.83 -18.70
N SER A 286 -5.62 19.93 -19.88
CA SER A 286 -6.08 18.78 -20.68
C SER A 286 -4.98 17.87 -21.23
N GLU A 287 -3.71 18.32 -21.34
CA GLU A 287 -2.59 17.47 -21.76
C GLU A 287 -1.98 16.65 -20.63
N THR A 288 -2.37 16.91 -19.38
CA THR A 288 -1.82 16.21 -18.22
C THR A 288 -2.85 15.30 -17.59
N SER A 289 -2.37 14.26 -16.93
CA SER A 289 -3.22 13.39 -16.14
C SER A 289 -2.46 12.88 -14.92
N VAL A 290 -3.10 12.93 -13.75
CA VAL A 290 -2.50 12.50 -12.49
C VAL A 290 -2.49 10.97 -12.42
N TYR A 291 -1.31 10.37 -12.32
CA TYR A 291 -1.17 8.91 -12.19
C TYR A 291 -0.63 8.45 -10.83
N ARG A 292 0.06 9.31 -10.08
CA ARG A 292 0.38 9.10 -8.64
C ARG A 292 -0.46 10.04 -7.79
N ARG A 293 -1.77 9.76 -7.71
CA ARG A 293 -2.75 10.62 -7.03
C ARG A 293 -2.46 10.74 -5.55
N ASP A 294 -2.14 9.61 -4.91
CA ASP A 294 -1.78 9.56 -3.50
C ASP A 294 -0.61 10.53 -3.23
N LEU A 295 0.50 10.44 -3.99
CA LEU A 295 1.64 11.35 -3.86
C LEU A 295 1.25 12.84 -3.99
N LEU A 296 0.47 13.18 -5.02
CA LEU A 296 0.05 14.56 -5.28
C LEU A 296 -0.83 15.11 -4.16
N TYR A 297 -1.81 14.35 -3.69
CA TYR A 297 -2.72 14.82 -2.65
C TYR A 297 -2.04 14.92 -1.28
N ARG A 298 -1.11 14.01 -0.96
CA ARG A 298 -0.23 14.16 0.21
C ARG A 298 0.56 15.46 0.14
N PHE A 299 1.15 15.75 -1.03
CA PHE A 299 1.85 17.01 -1.24
C PHE A 299 0.95 18.24 -1.08
N PHE A 300 -0.27 18.23 -1.64
CA PHE A 300 -1.21 19.34 -1.44
C PHE A 300 -1.60 19.55 0.03
N ASN A 301 -1.73 18.48 0.82
CA ASN A 301 -2.00 18.59 2.25
C ASN A 301 -0.82 19.18 3.02
N VAL A 302 0.41 18.77 2.68
CA VAL A 302 1.63 19.39 3.25
C VAL A 302 1.69 20.89 2.94
N LEU A 303 1.44 21.28 1.68
CA LEU A 303 1.38 22.69 1.31
C LEU A 303 0.29 23.44 2.08
N LYS A 304 -0.89 22.81 2.29
CA LYS A 304 -1.98 23.40 3.06
C LYS A 304 -1.59 23.65 4.52
N ILE A 305 -0.99 22.66 5.19
CA ILE A 305 -0.53 22.80 6.59
C ILE A 305 0.43 23.99 6.73
N HIS A 306 1.36 24.14 5.78
CA HIS A 306 2.31 25.26 5.77
C HIS A 306 1.63 26.61 5.48
N VAL A 307 0.77 26.68 4.46
CA VAL A 307 0.06 27.92 4.08
C VAL A 307 -0.90 28.39 5.16
N ASP A 308 -1.55 27.47 5.87
CA ASP A 308 -2.46 27.77 6.99
C ASP A 308 -1.69 28.16 8.28
N GLY A 309 -0.35 28.20 8.26
CA GLY A 309 0.48 28.59 9.41
C GLY A 309 0.56 27.56 10.53
N GLN A 310 0.13 26.31 10.30
CA GLN A 310 0.19 25.23 11.29
C GLN A 310 1.60 24.68 11.50
N ALA A 311 2.52 25.00 10.59
CA ALA A 311 3.93 24.65 10.67
C ALA A 311 4.79 25.84 10.25
N SER A 312 5.91 26.04 10.94
CA SER A 312 6.85 27.12 10.69
C SER A 312 7.71 26.90 9.44
N THR A 313 7.91 25.63 9.06
CA THR A 313 8.69 25.26 7.88
C THR A 313 7.98 24.19 7.05
N LEU A 314 8.30 24.11 5.75
CA LEU A 314 7.74 23.08 4.88
C LEU A 314 8.13 21.65 5.31
N VAL A 315 9.31 21.48 5.90
CA VAL A 315 9.76 20.19 6.44
C VAL A 315 8.92 19.78 7.64
N GLU A 316 8.65 20.71 8.55
CA GLU A 316 7.75 20.48 9.70
C GLU A 316 6.33 20.12 9.24
N ALA A 317 5.80 20.82 8.23
CA ALA A 317 4.52 20.49 7.63
C ALA A 317 4.47 19.04 7.08
N GLY A 318 5.56 18.58 6.47
CA GLY A 318 5.73 17.19 6.02
C GLY A 318 5.62 16.18 7.17
N ASN A 319 6.34 16.44 8.26
CA ASN A 319 6.34 15.58 9.44
C ASN A 319 4.98 15.53 10.15
N LEU A 320 4.25 16.65 10.20
CA LEU A 320 2.90 16.70 10.77
C LEU A 320 1.93 15.88 9.92
N TYR A 321 2.00 15.99 8.59
CA TYR A 321 1.12 15.25 7.69
C TYR A 321 1.27 13.73 7.81
N GLN A 322 2.50 13.23 8.05
CA GLN A 322 2.76 11.79 8.20
C GLN A 322 1.87 11.12 9.26
N ARG A 323 1.40 11.88 10.26
CA ARG A 323 0.53 11.41 11.34
C ARG A 323 -0.94 11.28 10.93
N SER A 324 -1.33 11.76 9.75
CA SER A 324 -2.73 11.92 9.31
C SER A 324 -3.30 10.74 8.53
N GLY A 325 -2.59 9.61 8.46
CA GLY A 325 -3.07 8.38 7.79
C GLY A 325 -3.15 8.49 6.26
N ARG A 326 -3.81 7.51 5.63
CA ARG A 326 -3.78 7.31 4.18
C ARG A 326 -5.11 7.61 3.50
N PRO A 327 -5.21 8.65 2.65
CA PRO A 327 -6.40 8.87 1.83
C PRO A 327 -6.33 8.01 0.55
N ILE A 328 -6.88 6.79 0.57
CA ILE A 328 -7.13 6.02 -0.66
C ILE A 328 -8.54 6.33 -1.16
N SER A 329 -8.68 7.24 -2.12
CA SER A 329 -10.01 7.62 -2.66
C SER A 329 -10.23 7.23 -4.12
N HIS A 330 -9.25 6.61 -4.79
CA HIS A 330 -9.38 6.22 -6.20
C HIS A 330 -9.73 4.74 -6.33
N ARG A 331 -10.72 4.42 -7.16
CA ARG A 331 -11.25 3.06 -7.29
C ARG A 331 -10.38 2.15 -8.16
N LYS A 332 -9.55 2.69 -9.03
CA LYS A 332 -8.73 1.92 -9.99
C LYS A 332 -7.25 2.05 -9.63
N LEU A 333 -6.72 1.10 -8.89
CA LEU A 333 -5.39 1.19 -8.30
C LEU A 333 -4.41 0.18 -8.87
N ILE A 334 -3.13 0.53 -8.85
CA ILE A 334 -2.02 -0.38 -9.12
C ILE A 334 -1.07 -0.32 -7.93
N GLY A 335 -0.73 -1.46 -7.36
CA GLY A 335 0.09 -1.58 -6.16
C GLY A 335 0.97 -2.82 -6.18
N THR A 336 1.65 -3.01 -5.06
CA THR A 336 2.35 -4.25 -4.71
C THR A 336 1.55 -4.98 -3.64
N THR A 337 1.73 -6.29 -3.51
CA THR A 337 1.09 -7.12 -2.47
C THR A 337 1.24 -6.53 -1.07
N LEU A 338 2.46 -6.10 -0.71
CA LEU A 338 2.77 -5.46 0.58
C LEU A 338 1.88 -4.24 0.88
N LEU A 339 1.68 -3.36 -0.10
CA LEU A 339 0.98 -2.08 0.11
C LEU A 339 -0.53 -2.20 0.23
N VAL A 340 -1.10 -3.35 -0.15
CA VAL A 340 -2.54 -3.61 -0.13
C VAL A 340 -2.93 -4.74 0.80
N LYS A 341 -1.97 -5.33 1.49
CA LYS A 341 -2.23 -6.31 2.54
C LYS A 341 -3.16 -5.70 3.59
N GLY A 342 -4.18 -6.46 3.96
CA GLY A 342 -5.25 -5.99 4.85
C GLY A 342 -6.33 -5.13 4.17
N LEU A 343 -6.16 -4.73 2.91
CA LEU A 343 -7.18 -4.01 2.13
C LEU A 343 -8.03 -4.98 1.30
N GLU A 344 -9.24 -4.53 0.97
CA GLU A 344 -10.23 -5.27 0.20
C GLU A 344 -10.70 -4.45 -1.00
N TYR A 345 -10.89 -5.12 -2.12
CA TYR A 345 -11.36 -4.55 -3.38
C TYR A 345 -12.40 -5.47 -4.02
N ASP A 346 -13.24 -4.93 -4.90
CA ASP A 346 -14.21 -5.74 -5.64
C ASP A 346 -13.49 -6.71 -6.58
N HIS A 347 -12.48 -6.23 -7.30
CA HIS A 347 -11.74 -7.03 -8.28
C HIS A 347 -10.22 -6.95 -8.02
N ALA A 348 -9.55 -8.10 -8.08
CA ALA A 348 -8.10 -8.18 -8.09
C ALA A 348 -7.58 -8.64 -9.46
N VAL A 349 -6.51 -8.00 -9.94
CA VAL A 349 -5.78 -8.40 -11.14
C VAL A 349 -4.34 -8.67 -10.76
N ILE A 350 -3.89 -9.92 -10.84
CA ILE A 350 -2.52 -10.30 -10.51
C ILE A 350 -1.68 -10.32 -11.78
N PHE A 351 -0.59 -9.57 -11.75
CA PHE A 351 0.41 -9.54 -12.80
C PHE A 351 1.58 -10.46 -12.48
N ASP A 352 2.17 -11.04 -13.52
CA ASP A 352 3.39 -11.86 -13.41
C ASP A 352 3.24 -12.95 -12.34
N ALA A 353 2.06 -13.57 -12.23
CA ALA A 353 1.72 -14.45 -11.10
C ALA A 353 2.68 -15.64 -10.92
N ASP A 354 3.37 -16.05 -11.99
CA ASP A 354 4.40 -17.10 -11.98
C ASP A 354 5.67 -16.71 -11.21
N SER A 355 5.87 -15.41 -10.96
CA SER A 355 7.05 -14.86 -10.27
C SER A 355 6.86 -14.61 -8.78
N LEU A 356 5.62 -14.76 -8.28
CA LEU A 356 5.30 -14.57 -6.88
C LEU A 356 5.62 -15.83 -6.09
N ASP A 357 6.10 -15.72 -4.86
CA ASP A 357 6.10 -16.86 -3.95
C ASP A 357 4.67 -17.21 -3.51
N ALA A 358 4.52 -18.35 -2.83
CA ALA A 358 3.22 -18.87 -2.42
C ALA A 358 2.44 -17.94 -1.48
N LYS A 359 3.11 -17.26 -0.54
CA LYS A 359 2.47 -16.35 0.41
C LYS A 359 2.06 -15.04 -0.28
N ASP A 360 2.95 -14.47 -1.09
CA ASP A 360 2.68 -13.28 -1.88
C ASP A 360 1.51 -13.51 -2.86
N LEU A 361 1.50 -14.68 -3.52
CA LEU A 361 0.41 -15.10 -4.39
C LEU A 361 -0.91 -15.25 -3.60
N TYR A 362 -0.89 -15.91 -2.43
CA TYR A 362 -2.07 -16.07 -1.60
C TYR A 362 -2.64 -14.71 -1.14
N VAL A 363 -1.78 -13.80 -0.71
CA VAL A 363 -2.19 -12.44 -0.33
C VAL A 363 -2.79 -11.71 -1.53
N ALA A 364 -2.17 -11.81 -2.72
CA ALA A 364 -2.67 -11.20 -3.94
C ALA A 364 -4.05 -11.74 -4.35
N MET A 365 -4.23 -13.07 -4.36
CA MET A 365 -5.48 -13.73 -4.72
C MET A 365 -6.64 -13.38 -3.80
N THR A 366 -6.35 -13.11 -2.53
CA THR A 366 -7.37 -12.81 -1.51
C THR A 366 -7.77 -11.33 -1.42
N ARG A 367 -7.25 -10.46 -2.30
CA ARG A 367 -7.62 -9.03 -2.31
C ARG A 367 -8.96 -8.75 -2.99
N GLY A 368 -9.39 -9.60 -3.92
CA GLY A 368 -10.63 -9.44 -4.69
C GLY A 368 -11.81 -10.18 -4.04
N ALA A 369 -12.89 -9.46 -3.76
CA ALA A 369 -14.09 -10.01 -3.13
C ALA A 369 -15.11 -10.56 -4.15
N LYS A 370 -15.14 -10.01 -5.37
CA LYS A 370 -16.09 -10.39 -6.44
C LYS A 370 -15.43 -11.15 -7.59
N SER A 371 -14.23 -10.75 -8.00
CA SER A 371 -13.50 -11.47 -9.05
C SER A 371 -11.99 -11.39 -8.91
N LEU A 372 -11.33 -12.34 -9.57
CA LEU A 372 -9.89 -12.48 -9.65
C LEU A 372 -9.48 -12.73 -11.10
N THR A 373 -8.67 -11.84 -11.66
CA THR A 373 -8.03 -12.04 -12.97
C THR A 373 -6.56 -12.33 -12.75
N ILE A 374 -6.06 -13.42 -13.32
CA ILE A 374 -4.67 -13.80 -13.17
C ILE A 374 -3.99 -13.81 -14.53
N ILE A 375 -2.97 -12.96 -14.67
CA ILE A 375 -2.20 -12.81 -15.90
C ILE A 375 -0.85 -13.47 -15.70
N GLY A 376 -0.54 -14.44 -16.56
CA GLY A 376 0.69 -15.21 -16.49
C GLY A 376 0.94 -16.08 -17.71
N THR A 377 2.07 -16.74 -17.66
CA THR A 377 2.63 -17.64 -18.68
C THR A 377 2.56 -19.10 -18.24
N GLY A 378 2.43 -19.36 -16.93
CA GLY A 378 2.36 -20.71 -16.38
C GLY A 378 0.99 -21.37 -16.50
N ARG A 379 1.00 -22.71 -16.52
CA ARG A 379 -0.18 -23.53 -16.24
C ARG A 379 -0.42 -23.68 -14.73
N HIS A 380 0.66 -23.74 -13.97
CA HIS A 380 0.65 -23.95 -12.53
C HIS A 380 1.28 -22.76 -11.82
N PHE A 381 0.75 -22.41 -10.66
CA PHE A 381 1.43 -21.50 -9.75
C PHE A 381 2.48 -22.23 -8.91
N PRO A 382 3.48 -21.50 -8.39
CA PRO A 382 4.36 -22.02 -7.36
C PRO A 382 3.57 -22.50 -6.13
N ALA A 383 4.14 -23.50 -5.47
CA ALA A 383 3.65 -24.09 -4.23
C ALA A 383 4.28 -23.40 -3.03
#